data_AF-A0A958PR31-F1
#
_entry.id   AF-A0A958PR31-F1
#
_cell.length_a   1.000
_cell.length_b   1.000
_cell.length_c   1.000
_cell.angle_alpha   90.00
_cell.angle_beta   90.00
_cell.angle_gamma   90.00
#
_symmetry.space_group_name_H-M   'P 1'
#
loop_
_entity.id
_entity.type
_entity.pdbx_description
1 polymer ?
#
loop_
_entity_poly.entity_id
_entity_poly.type
_entity_poly.pdbx_seq_one_letter_code
_entity_poly.pdbx_strand_id
1 'polypeptide(L)'
;MSTKVYQSAKEALNGVANDMTILLGGFGLCGIPENCITELVNMNVKGLTCISNNAGVDDFGLGLLLQKKQIKKMISSYVGENKEFERQML
;
A
#
# COMPACT_ATOMS: atom_id res chain seq x y z
N MET A 1 22.69 -15.91 14.30
CA MET A 1 21.93 -14.98 13.44
C MET A 1 20.65 -14.62 14.17
N SER A 2 20.24 -13.35 14.18
CA SER A 2 18.90 -12.99 14.68
C SER A 2 17.84 -13.56 13.75
N THR A 3 16.70 -13.98 14.31
CA THR A 3 15.53 -14.40 13.52
C THR A 3 15.01 -13.25 12.66
N LYS A 4 14.43 -13.58 11.50
CA LYS A 4 13.70 -12.62 10.62
C LYS A 4 12.18 -12.73 10.78
N VAL A 5 11.72 -13.48 11.78
CA VAL A 5 10.30 -13.61 12.13
C VAL A 5 9.95 -12.54 13.16
N TYR A 6 8.96 -11.71 12.83
CA TYR A 6 8.43 -10.65 13.70
C TYR A 6 7.07 -11.07 14.25
N GLN A 7 6.70 -10.59 15.45
CA GLN A 7 5.43 -10.97 16.09
C GLN A 7 4.22 -10.23 15.48
N SER A 8 4.45 -9.15 14.73
CA SER A 8 3.40 -8.36 14.11
C SER A 8 3.89 -7.60 12.87
N ALA A 9 2.95 -7.17 12.02
CA ALA A 9 3.24 -6.25 10.92
C ALA A 9 3.82 -4.91 11.41
N LYS A 10 3.37 -4.43 12.58
CA LYS A 10 3.90 -3.22 13.21
C LYS A 10 5.40 -3.31 13.50
N GLU A 11 5.84 -4.45 14.06
CA GLU A 11 7.26 -4.70 14.28
C GLU A 11 8.02 -4.82 12.96
N ALA A 12 7.45 -5.55 11.98
CA ALA A 12 8.08 -5.78 10.69
C ALA A 12 8.24 -4.49 9.85
N LEU A 13 7.34 -3.53 10.02
CA LEU A 13 7.33 -2.24 9.30
C LEU A 13 7.99 -1.12 10.10
N ASN A 14 8.63 -1.42 11.23
CA ASN A 14 9.38 -0.43 11.98
C ASN A 14 10.48 0.18 11.09
N GLY A 15 10.44 1.50 10.93
CA GLY A 15 11.35 2.25 10.05
C GLY A 15 10.72 2.71 8.74
N VAL A 16 9.51 2.25 8.38
CA VAL A 16 8.76 2.86 7.27
C VAL A 16 8.40 4.30 7.66
N ALA A 17 8.72 5.24 6.78
CA ALA A 17 8.52 6.67 6.99
C ALA A 17 7.86 7.34 5.79
N ASN A 18 7.59 8.64 5.93
CA ASN A 18 7.06 9.46 4.86
C ASN A 18 7.99 9.46 3.62
N ASP A 19 7.39 9.68 2.46
CA ASP A 19 8.08 9.84 1.17
C ASP A 19 8.91 8.63 0.69
N MET A 20 8.77 7.47 1.33
CA MET A 20 9.40 6.23 0.88
C MET A 20 8.76 5.69 -0.41
N THR A 21 9.56 4.94 -1.17
CA THR A 21 9.08 4.12 -2.31
C THR A 21 8.90 2.68 -1.86
N ILE A 22 7.71 2.11 -2.09
CA ILE A 22 7.34 0.76 -1.64
C ILE A 22 6.87 -0.05 -2.84
N LEU A 23 7.42 -1.25 -2.99
CA LEU A 23 6.95 -2.25 -3.96
C LEU A 23 5.97 -3.18 -3.24
N LEU A 24 4.79 -3.36 -3.82
CA LEU A 24 3.76 -4.24 -3.28
C LEU A 24 3.41 -5.33 -4.29
N GLY A 25 3.39 -6.56 -3.79
CA GLY A 25 2.95 -7.71 -4.58
C GLY A 25 1.43 -7.79 -4.70
N GLY A 26 0.97 -8.59 -5.67
CA GLY A 26 -0.42 -8.94 -5.87
C GLY A 26 -0.93 -8.65 -7.29
N PHE A 27 -2.02 -9.34 -7.66
CA PHE A 27 -2.76 -9.12 -8.90
C PHE A 27 -4.26 -9.01 -8.57
N GLY A 28 -4.80 -7.80 -8.68
CA GLY A 28 -6.12 -7.50 -8.15
C GLY A 28 -6.07 -7.61 -6.64
N LEU A 29 -6.85 -8.52 -6.07
CA LEU A 29 -6.83 -8.81 -4.62
C LEU A 29 -6.08 -10.10 -4.27
N CYS A 30 -5.54 -10.82 -5.26
CA CYS A 30 -4.84 -12.07 -5.02
C CYS A 30 -3.35 -11.81 -4.71
N GLY A 31 -2.85 -12.36 -3.60
CA GLY A 31 -1.43 -12.30 -3.23
C GLY A 31 -0.95 -10.94 -2.71
N ILE A 32 -1.87 -10.08 -2.25
CA ILE A 32 -1.51 -8.80 -1.64
C ILE A 32 -1.05 -8.98 -0.18
N PRO A 33 -0.16 -8.13 0.33
CA PRO A 33 0.32 -8.22 1.71
C PRO A 33 -0.66 -7.54 2.71
N GLU A 34 -1.84 -8.12 2.90
CA GLU A 34 -2.99 -7.52 3.62
C GLU A 34 -2.64 -6.97 5.02
N ASN A 35 -1.92 -7.73 5.82
CA ASN A 35 -1.52 -7.31 7.18
C ASN A 35 -0.58 -6.10 7.14
N CYS A 36 0.35 -6.06 6.19
CA CYS A 36 1.27 -4.93 6.03
C CYS A 36 0.54 -3.71 5.49
N ILE A 37 -0.39 -3.88 4.54
CA ILE A 37 -1.24 -2.79 4.03
C ILE A 37 -2.07 -2.18 5.17
N THR A 38 -2.70 -3.03 5.98
CA THR A 38 -3.48 -2.59 7.14
C THR A 38 -2.62 -1.78 8.11
N GLU A 39 -1.40 -2.23 8.39
CA GLU A 39 -0.52 -1.49 9.27
C GLU A 39 0.00 -0.19 8.64
N LEU A 40 0.31 -0.16 7.34
CA LEU A 40 0.66 1.10 6.64
C LEU A 40 -0.48 2.12 6.75
N VAL A 41 -1.74 1.68 6.66
CA VAL A 41 -2.94 2.51 6.86
C VAL A 41 -3.00 3.05 8.31
N ASN A 42 -2.60 2.26 9.30
CA ASN A 42 -2.57 2.66 10.71
C ASN A 42 -1.42 3.63 11.02
N MET A 43 -0.23 3.38 10.49
CA MET A 43 0.94 4.24 10.62
C MET A 43 0.71 5.64 10.04
N ASN A 44 -0.26 5.77 9.11
CA ASN A 44 -0.67 7.03 8.51
C ASN A 44 0.49 7.82 7.85
N VAL A 45 1.55 7.11 7.44
CA VAL A 45 2.68 7.67 6.68
C VAL A 45 2.18 8.26 5.36
N LYS A 46 2.74 9.39 4.96
CA LYS A 46 2.31 10.19 3.81
C LYS A 46 3.40 10.30 2.76
N GLY A 47 3.04 10.72 1.56
CA GLY A 47 4.01 10.99 0.50
C GLY A 47 4.50 9.74 -0.24
N LEU A 48 3.92 8.56 0.02
CA LEU A 48 4.43 7.30 -0.49
C LEU A 48 4.42 7.25 -2.01
N THR A 49 5.47 6.67 -2.60
CA THR A 49 5.45 6.20 -3.98
C THR A 49 5.23 4.69 -3.97
N CYS A 50 4.09 4.25 -4.47
CA CYS A 50 3.74 2.83 -4.48
C CYS A 50 3.88 2.25 -5.88
N ILE A 51 4.53 1.09 -5.98
CA ILE A 51 4.71 0.34 -7.23
C ILE A 51 3.96 -0.98 -7.09
N SER A 52 2.93 -1.18 -7.90
CA SER A 52 2.06 -2.37 -7.87
C SER A 52 1.33 -2.49 -9.19
N ASN A 53 0.96 -3.71 -9.60
CA ASN A 53 0.17 -3.94 -10.82
C ASN A 53 -1.11 -3.08 -10.84
N ASN A 54 -1.86 -3.06 -9.72
CA ASN A 54 -3.04 -2.23 -9.52
C ASN A 54 -3.15 -1.76 -8.06
N ALA A 55 -4.15 -0.93 -7.78
CA ALA A 55 -4.41 -0.36 -6.45
C ALA A 55 -5.40 -1.19 -5.61
N GLY A 56 -5.81 -2.38 -6.06
CA GLY A 56 -6.99 -3.06 -5.50
C GLY A 56 -8.27 -2.27 -5.79
N VAL A 57 -9.26 -2.38 -4.91
CA VAL A 57 -10.56 -1.69 -5.02
C VAL A 57 -10.68 -0.59 -3.96
N ASP A 58 -11.73 0.24 -4.00
CA ASP A 58 -11.84 1.41 -3.12
C ASP A 58 -11.68 1.08 -1.63
N ASP A 59 -12.24 -0.04 -1.16
CA ASP A 59 -12.30 -0.46 0.26
C ASP A 59 -11.38 -1.65 0.61
N PHE A 60 -10.47 -2.05 -0.30
CA PHE A 60 -9.57 -3.18 -0.06
C PHE A 60 -8.22 -3.04 -0.79
N GLY A 61 -7.14 -3.53 -0.18
CA GLY A 61 -5.80 -3.36 -0.72
C GLY A 61 -5.30 -1.91 -0.63
N LEU A 62 -4.65 -1.40 -1.69
CA LEU A 62 -4.07 -0.05 -1.69
C LEU A 62 -5.13 1.07 -1.73
N GLY A 63 -6.38 0.77 -2.07
CA GLY A 63 -7.50 1.72 -1.97
C GLY A 63 -7.63 2.35 -0.58
N LEU A 64 -7.35 1.58 0.48
CA LEU A 64 -7.36 2.07 1.86
C LEU A 64 -6.35 3.20 2.10
N LEU A 65 -5.16 3.11 1.50
CA LEU A 65 -4.14 4.15 1.58
C LEU A 65 -4.52 5.39 0.75
N LEU A 66 -5.18 5.19 -0.40
CA LEU A 66 -5.69 6.27 -1.25
C LEU A 66 -6.77 7.07 -0.53
N GLN A 67 -7.72 6.41 0.15
CA GLN A 67 -8.75 7.08 0.96
C GLN A 67 -8.13 8.00 2.02
N LYS A 68 -7.03 7.59 2.66
CA LYS A 68 -6.30 8.41 3.63
C LYS A 68 -5.32 9.40 2.99
N LYS A 69 -5.24 9.50 1.65
CA LYS A 69 -4.26 10.34 0.92
C LYS A 69 -2.81 10.07 1.34
N GLN A 70 -2.47 8.80 1.57
CA GLN A 70 -1.12 8.39 1.95
C GLN A 70 -0.17 8.25 0.75
N ILE A 71 -0.73 8.03 -0.44
CA ILE A 71 0.02 7.80 -1.68
C ILE A 71 0.14 9.12 -2.45
N LYS A 72 1.37 9.52 -2.78
CA LYS A 72 1.68 10.67 -3.65
C LYS A 72 1.81 10.27 -5.11
N LYS A 73 2.29 9.05 -5.38
CA LYS A 73 2.50 8.54 -6.74
C LYS A 73 2.24 7.04 -6.78
N MET A 74 1.53 6.61 -7.80
CA MET A 74 1.41 5.20 -8.19
C MET A 74 2.20 4.94 -9.47
N ILE A 75 2.88 3.81 -9.53
CA ILE A 75 3.42 3.24 -10.77
C ILE A 75 2.71 1.90 -10.96
N SER A 76 1.80 1.85 -11.93
CA SER A 76 0.87 0.73 -12.12
C SER A 76 0.60 0.45 -13.59
N SER A 77 0.21 -0.78 -13.88
CA SER A 77 -0.14 -1.26 -15.23
C SER A 77 -1.65 -1.21 -15.48
N TYR A 78 -2.47 -1.21 -14.44
CA TYR A 78 -3.93 -1.18 -14.53
C TYR A 78 -4.57 -0.40 -13.37
N VAL A 79 -5.56 0.42 -13.69
CA VAL A 79 -6.24 1.31 -12.74
C VAL A 79 -7.61 0.79 -12.28
N GLY A 80 -8.33 0.08 -13.17
CA GLY A 80 -9.78 -0.14 -13.04
C GLY A 80 -10.22 -0.81 -11.73
N GLU A 81 -11.51 -0.60 -11.42
CA GLU A 81 -12.21 -1.03 -10.19
C GLU A 81 -11.89 -0.21 -8.93
N ASN A 82 -11.22 0.93 -9.06
CA ASN A 82 -10.92 1.86 -7.97
C ASN A 82 -11.18 3.31 -8.40
N LYS A 83 -12.35 3.84 -8.01
CA LYS A 83 -12.77 5.20 -8.42
C LYS A 83 -11.90 6.26 -7.78
N GLU A 84 -11.44 6.04 -6.55
CA GLU A 84 -10.59 7.00 -5.86
C GLU A 84 -9.19 7.06 -6.48
N PHE A 85 -8.69 5.94 -6.99
CA PHE A 85 -7.46 5.89 -7.74
C PHE A 85 -7.56 6.70 -9.04
N GLU A 86 -8.62 6.46 -9.82
CA GLU A 86 -8.90 7.25 -11.04
C GLU A 86 -8.97 8.74 -10.71
N ARG A 87 -9.74 9.13 -9.68
CA ARG A 87 -9.94 10.53 -9.29
C ARG A 87 -8.67 11.25 -8.82
N GLN A 88 -7.71 10.53 -8.21
CA GLN A 88 -6.50 11.13 -7.65
C GLN A 88 -5.32 11.15 -8.63
N MET A 89 -5.28 10.25 -9.62
CA MET A 89 -4.06 9.93 -10.37
C MET A 89 -4.22 10.07 -11.90
N LEU A 90 -5.42 10.40 -12.38
CA LEU A 90 -5.74 10.75 -13.77
C LEU A 90 -6.44 12.12 -13.82
#